data_AF-A0A4Q2VDM8-F1
#
_entry.id   AF-A0A4Q2VDM8-F1
#
_cell.length_a   1.000
_cell.length_b   1.000
_cell.length_c   1.000
_cell.angle_alpha   90.00
_cell.angle_beta   90.00
_cell.angle_gamma   90.00
#
_symmetry.space_group_name_H-M   'P 1'
#
loop_
_entity.id
_entity.type
_entity.pdbx_description
1 polymer ?
#
loop_
_entity_poly.entity_id
_entity_poly.type
_entity_poly.pdbx_seq_one_letter_code
_entity_poly.pdbx_strand_id
1 'polypeptide(L)'
;MKFNLIIIGTLAIGQGLAADYNLHATYTDELVNVGNLDSFWSVWNRMYDVSDDKGGLSDHTTWQYTGNCNSGYDKPKTSVRVQLDGQWGTVGKASGWQMRDALIQAMWATVQAAGQQNQYPVYTDCSGFTWQESTPNNKNAACGRATTKKVYCPCEYMVECQKFSWGRKLPSQVRINVYNRDGSLRADMYQIKIGAQTLRGESGCGKAGAIAEVLASFVPGVGQYFDKGIKIACRQGSLW
;
A
#
# COMPACT_ATOMS: atom_id res chain seq x y z
N MET A 1 -2.82 -18.66 13.31
CA MET A 1 -2.77 -19.65 12.22
C MET A 1 -1.83 -19.10 11.16
N LYS A 2 -0.65 -19.72 10.97
CA LYS A 2 0.29 -19.30 9.92
C LYS A 2 -0.25 -19.75 8.58
N PHE A 3 -0.77 -18.83 7.78
CA PHE A 3 -1.14 -19.13 6.40
C PHE A 3 0.13 -19.07 5.55
N ASN A 4 0.79 -20.22 5.39
CA ASN A 4 1.80 -20.40 4.36
C ASN A 4 1.08 -20.49 3.01
N LEU A 5 0.74 -19.34 2.43
CA LEU A 5 0.24 -19.28 1.07
C LEU A 5 1.46 -19.43 0.14
N ILE A 6 1.78 -20.66 -0.23
CA ILE A 6 2.68 -20.92 -1.35
C ILE A 6 1.89 -20.53 -2.60
N ILE A 7 2.00 -19.25 -3.01
CA ILE A 7 1.56 -18.86 -4.35
C ILE A 7 2.56 -19.49 -5.31
N ILE A 8 2.28 -20.70 -5.81
CA ILE A 8 2.86 -21.22 -7.03
C ILE A 8 2.22 -20.42 -8.17
N GLY A 9 2.62 -19.16 -8.28
CA GLY A 9 2.26 -18.32 -9.40
C GLY A 9 3.10 -18.78 -10.57
N THR A 10 2.57 -19.71 -11.37
CA THR A 10 3.02 -19.87 -12.76
C THR A 10 2.58 -18.62 -13.53
N LEU A 11 3.25 -17.50 -13.23
CA LEU A 11 3.33 -16.39 -14.18
C LEU A 11 4.04 -17.00 -15.39
N ALA A 12 3.38 -16.96 -16.54
CA ALA A 12 3.92 -17.43 -17.80
C ALA A 12 5.07 -16.52 -18.25
N ILE A 13 6.16 -16.52 -17.50
CA ILE A 13 7.48 -16.15 -17.98
C ILE A 13 7.74 -17.16 -19.10
N GLY A 14 8.00 -16.68 -20.32
CA GLY A 14 8.17 -17.53 -21.51
C GLY A 14 8.96 -18.80 -21.17
N GLN A 15 8.49 -19.94 -21.70
CA GLN A 15 8.84 -21.32 -21.33
C GLN A 15 10.35 -21.67 -21.35
N GLY A 16 11.25 -20.72 -21.64
CA GLY A 16 12.70 -20.85 -21.56
C GLY A 16 13.38 -20.32 -20.29
N LEU A 17 12.72 -19.51 -19.44
CA LEU A 17 13.33 -18.93 -18.23
C LEU A 17 12.99 -19.68 -16.92
N ALA A 18 11.84 -20.36 -16.89
CA ALA A 18 11.39 -21.13 -15.73
C ALA A 18 12.27 -22.36 -15.40
N ALA A 19 13.26 -22.69 -16.23
CA ALA A 19 14.13 -23.86 -16.07
C ALA A 19 15.33 -23.62 -15.12
N ASP A 20 15.68 -22.38 -14.83
CA ASP A 20 16.97 -22.02 -14.20
C ASP A 20 16.84 -21.49 -12.75
N TYR A 21 15.67 -20.97 -12.34
CA TYR A 21 15.45 -20.42 -11.00
C TYR A 21 13.99 -20.50 -10.54
N ASN A 22 13.79 -20.41 -9.22
CA ASN A 22 12.49 -20.35 -8.57
C ASN A 22 12.33 -19.02 -7.82
N LEU A 23 11.13 -18.45 -7.83
CA LEU A 23 10.79 -17.27 -7.05
C LEU A 23 9.94 -17.68 -5.84
N HIS A 24 10.27 -17.15 -4.67
CA HIS A 24 9.51 -17.40 -3.45
C HIS A 24 9.07 -16.08 -2.80
N ALA A 25 7.77 -15.91 -2.69
CA ALA A 25 7.15 -14.75 -2.05
C ALA A 25 6.93 -15.01 -0.56
N THR A 26 7.36 -14.06 0.26
CA THR A 26 7.11 -14.03 1.71
C THR A 26 6.56 -12.66 2.09
N TYR A 27 5.64 -12.61 3.03
CA TYR A 27 5.05 -11.37 3.51
C TYR A 27 4.72 -11.47 5.00
N THR A 28 4.57 -10.32 5.65
CA THR A 28 4.22 -10.24 7.07
C THR A 28 2.72 -10.43 7.30
N ASP A 29 2.37 -10.99 8.45
CA ASP A 29 0.97 -11.08 8.90
C ASP A 29 0.38 -9.71 9.29
N GLU A 30 1.24 -8.74 9.61
CA GLU A 30 0.83 -7.39 9.95
C GLU A 30 0.32 -6.64 8.72
N LEU A 31 -0.96 -6.24 8.75
CA LEU A 31 -1.63 -5.51 7.68
C LEU A 31 -1.72 -4.02 8.01
N VAL A 32 -1.14 -3.20 7.14
CA VAL A 32 -1.13 -1.75 7.19
C VAL A 32 -2.26 -1.21 6.34
N ASN A 33 -3.05 -0.28 6.90
CA ASN A 33 -4.10 0.38 6.15
C ASN A 33 -3.52 1.46 5.22
N VAL A 34 -3.49 1.18 3.92
CA VAL A 34 -2.93 2.09 2.91
C VAL A 34 -3.97 2.98 2.25
N GLY A 35 -5.23 2.92 2.66
CA GLY A 35 -6.27 3.73 2.04
C GLY A 35 -6.45 3.38 0.57
N ASN A 36 -6.85 4.39 -0.21
CA ASN A 36 -7.01 4.31 -1.66
C ASN A 36 -5.71 4.47 -2.46
N LEU A 37 -4.57 4.04 -1.90
CA LEU A 37 -3.27 4.07 -2.57
C LEU A 37 -3.34 3.40 -3.95
N ASP A 38 -2.81 4.09 -4.97
CA ASP A 38 -2.48 3.46 -6.24
C ASP A 38 -1.26 2.54 -6.04
N SER A 39 -1.56 1.29 -5.67
CA SER A 39 -0.55 0.26 -5.45
C SER A 39 0.15 -0.15 -6.74
N PHE A 40 -0.49 -0.01 -7.91
CA PHE A 40 0.13 -0.33 -9.18
C PHE A 40 1.23 0.69 -9.48
N TRP A 41 0.89 1.98 -9.41
CA TRP A 41 1.88 3.02 -9.60
C TRP A 41 3.00 2.94 -8.54
N SER A 42 2.63 2.74 -7.27
CA SER A 42 3.58 2.77 -6.15
C SER A 42 4.54 1.59 -6.09
N VAL A 43 4.20 0.43 -6.64
CA VAL A 43 5.04 -0.79 -6.55
C VAL A 43 5.60 -1.19 -7.90
N TRP A 44 4.76 -1.19 -8.93
CA TRP A 44 5.15 -1.60 -10.28
C TRP A 44 5.84 -0.45 -11.01
N ASN A 45 5.10 0.60 -11.38
CA ASN A 45 5.63 1.68 -12.23
C ASN A 45 6.82 2.34 -11.55
N ARG A 46 6.72 2.61 -10.25
CA ARG A 46 7.79 3.26 -9.51
C ARG A 46 9.09 2.47 -9.54
N MET A 47 9.04 1.15 -9.40
CA MET A 47 10.26 0.34 -9.50
C MET A 47 10.80 0.36 -10.93
N TYR A 48 9.94 0.31 -11.95
CA TYR A 48 10.36 0.44 -13.34
C TYR A 48 11.05 1.80 -13.64
N ASP A 49 10.65 2.87 -12.98
CA ASP A 49 11.21 4.21 -13.20
C ASP A 49 12.60 4.41 -12.57
N VAL A 50 12.93 3.67 -11.50
CA VAL A 50 14.10 3.93 -10.65
C VAL A 50 15.15 2.81 -10.69
N SER A 51 14.94 1.78 -11.49
CA SER A 51 15.77 0.57 -11.48
C SER A 51 16.37 0.23 -12.83
N ASP A 52 17.50 -0.46 -12.81
CA ASP A 52 18.29 -0.88 -13.96
C ASP A 52 18.51 -2.41 -14.00
N ASP A 53 19.52 -2.89 -14.72
CA ASP A 53 19.87 -4.32 -14.81
C ASP A 53 20.53 -4.90 -13.54
N LYS A 54 20.77 -4.08 -12.51
CA LYS A 54 21.45 -4.47 -11.26
C LYS A 54 20.60 -4.24 -10.02
N GLY A 55 19.62 -3.35 -10.08
CA GLY A 55 18.73 -3.11 -8.96
C GLY A 55 18.03 -1.77 -9.03
N GLY A 56 17.39 -1.39 -7.93
CA GLY A 56 16.79 -0.08 -7.77
C GLY A 56 16.37 0.18 -6.34
N LEU A 57 16.32 1.45 -5.98
CA LEU A 57 15.90 1.90 -4.66
C LEU A 57 14.94 3.06 -4.82
N SER A 58 13.79 2.99 -4.14
CA SER A 58 12.86 4.11 -4.05
C SER A 58 12.30 4.22 -2.65
N ASP A 59 12.03 5.46 -2.26
CA ASP A 59 11.31 5.78 -1.05
C ASP A 59 10.39 6.96 -1.36
N HIS A 60 9.09 6.73 -1.28
CA HIS A 60 8.09 7.77 -1.52
C HIS A 60 6.98 7.71 -0.50
N THR A 61 6.41 8.88 -0.23
CA THR A 61 5.32 9.05 0.72
C THR A 61 4.16 9.76 0.04
N THR A 62 2.94 9.28 0.25
CA THR A 62 1.71 9.85 -0.32
C THR A 62 0.60 9.90 0.72
N TRP A 63 -0.31 10.86 0.58
CA TRP A 63 -1.46 11.00 1.47
C TRP A 63 -2.69 10.33 0.87
N GLN A 64 -3.34 9.48 1.65
CA GLN A 64 -4.43 8.60 1.23
C GLN A 64 -5.67 8.80 2.08
N TYR A 65 -6.82 8.65 1.44
CA TYR A 65 -8.11 8.58 2.12
C TYR A 65 -8.32 7.18 2.67
N THR A 66 -8.83 7.11 3.89
CA THR A 66 -9.12 5.86 4.59
C THR A 66 -10.53 5.91 5.15
N GLY A 67 -11.15 4.75 5.32
CA GLY A 67 -12.55 4.69 5.74
C GLY A 67 -13.51 4.88 4.57
N ASN A 68 -14.79 4.61 4.84
CA ASN A 68 -15.75 4.38 3.78
C ASN A 68 -16.28 5.66 3.15
N CYS A 69 -16.43 6.74 3.91
CA CYS A 69 -17.12 7.96 3.45
C CYS A 69 -16.33 9.17 3.91
N ASN A 70 -15.76 9.92 2.96
CA ASN A 70 -14.91 11.08 3.23
C ASN A 70 -15.58 12.33 2.68
N SER A 71 -15.74 13.37 3.51
CA SER A 71 -16.36 14.62 3.10
C SER A 71 -15.62 15.27 1.93
N GLY A 72 -16.34 16.00 1.08
CA GLY A 72 -15.72 16.85 0.04
C GLY A 72 -14.83 17.95 0.62
N TYR A 73 -15.01 18.29 1.90
CA TYR A 73 -14.13 19.22 2.62
C TYR A 73 -12.94 18.53 3.31
N ASP A 74 -12.95 17.20 3.44
CA ASP A 74 -11.86 16.46 4.06
C ASP A 74 -10.65 16.34 3.13
N LYS A 75 -9.46 16.58 3.70
CA LYS A 75 -8.18 16.19 3.09
C LYS A 75 -7.82 14.75 3.48
N PRO A 76 -7.00 14.04 2.70
CA PRO A 76 -6.54 12.72 3.09
C PRO A 76 -5.71 12.79 4.38
N LYS A 77 -6.01 11.93 5.35
CA LYS A 77 -5.45 11.97 6.71
C LYS A 77 -4.41 10.88 6.97
N THR A 78 -4.22 9.95 6.04
CA THR A 78 -3.28 8.83 6.21
C THR A 78 -2.07 9.00 5.31
N SER A 79 -0.90 9.23 5.91
CA SER A 79 0.39 9.24 5.20
C SER A 79 0.87 7.81 5.02
N VAL A 80 1.08 7.39 3.78
CA VAL A 80 1.59 6.06 3.42
C VAL A 80 2.96 6.20 2.80
N ARG A 81 3.97 5.56 3.41
CA ARG A 81 5.34 5.47 2.91
C ARG A 81 5.59 4.09 2.32
N VAL A 82 6.09 4.05 1.10
CA VAL A 82 6.45 2.83 0.40
C VAL A 82 7.94 2.89 0.06
N GLN A 83 8.68 1.93 0.59
CA GLN A 83 10.10 1.75 0.30
C GLN A 83 10.27 0.51 -0.56
N LEU A 84 10.95 0.67 -1.69
CA LEU A 84 11.23 -0.37 -2.66
C LEU A 84 12.75 -0.59 -2.68
N ASP A 85 13.19 -1.82 -2.49
CA ASP A 85 14.60 -2.22 -2.47
C ASP A 85 14.77 -3.50 -3.29
N GLY A 86 15.41 -3.38 -4.44
CA GLY A 86 15.60 -4.47 -5.39
C GLY A 86 17.06 -4.62 -5.78
N GLN A 87 17.51 -5.87 -5.80
CA GLN A 87 18.85 -6.26 -6.19
C GLN A 87 18.74 -7.51 -7.05
N TRP A 88 19.35 -7.48 -8.23
CA TRP A 88 19.31 -8.61 -9.16
C TRP A 88 20.50 -8.56 -10.11
N GLY A 89 20.73 -9.66 -10.81
CA GLY A 89 21.73 -9.73 -11.86
C GLY A 89 21.45 -10.88 -12.81
N THR A 90 22.47 -11.28 -13.55
CA THR A 90 22.35 -12.39 -14.50
C THR A 90 22.23 -13.73 -13.77
N VAL A 91 21.23 -14.54 -14.14
CA VAL A 91 20.97 -15.88 -13.57
C VAL A 91 20.85 -16.89 -14.71
N GLY A 92 21.84 -17.77 -14.85
CA GLY A 92 21.86 -18.74 -15.95
C GLY A 92 21.83 -18.00 -17.30
N LYS A 93 20.77 -18.21 -18.08
CA LYS A 93 20.53 -17.49 -19.34
C LYS A 93 19.73 -16.20 -19.20
N ALA A 94 19.18 -15.93 -18.02
CA ALA A 94 18.39 -14.73 -17.74
C ALA A 94 19.30 -13.51 -17.54
N SER A 95 19.11 -12.46 -18.32
CA SER A 95 19.79 -11.17 -18.09
C SER A 95 19.25 -10.47 -16.84
N GLY A 96 20.00 -9.50 -16.31
CA GLY A 96 19.54 -8.66 -15.19
C GLY A 96 18.20 -7.97 -15.47
N TRP A 97 17.95 -7.53 -16.70
CA TRP A 97 16.66 -6.98 -17.12
C TRP A 97 15.52 -8.01 -17.08
N GLN A 98 15.77 -9.25 -17.49
CA GLN A 98 14.77 -10.32 -17.39
C GLN A 98 14.47 -10.71 -15.94
N MET A 99 15.49 -10.70 -15.09
CA MET A 99 15.33 -10.96 -13.65
C MET A 99 14.55 -9.86 -12.94
N ARG A 100 14.84 -8.60 -13.27
CA ARG A 100 14.05 -7.44 -12.84
C ARG A 100 12.57 -7.62 -13.16
N ASP A 101 12.26 -7.92 -14.42
CA ASP A 101 10.87 -8.05 -14.87
C ASP A 101 10.15 -9.17 -14.10
N ALA A 102 10.80 -10.32 -13.93
CA ALA A 102 10.25 -11.45 -13.18
C ALA A 102 10.01 -11.11 -11.70
N LEU A 103 10.96 -10.42 -11.05
CA LEU A 103 10.86 -9.99 -9.66
C LEU A 103 9.76 -8.94 -9.44
N ILE A 104 9.70 -7.91 -10.30
CA ILE A 104 8.67 -6.87 -10.21
C ILE A 104 7.29 -7.48 -10.45
N GLN A 105 7.17 -8.39 -11.43
CA GLN A 105 5.93 -9.13 -11.70
C GLN A 105 5.46 -9.96 -10.51
N ALA A 106 6.35 -10.76 -9.92
CA ALA A 106 6.04 -11.58 -8.76
C ALA A 106 5.64 -10.73 -7.55
N MET A 107 6.35 -9.61 -7.32
CA MET A 107 6.02 -8.68 -6.23
C MET A 107 4.63 -8.09 -6.41
N TRP A 108 4.31 -7.60 -7.60
CA TRP A 108 3.01 -7.02 -7.88
C TRP A 108 1.87 -8.03 -7.75
N ALA A 109 2.03 -9.23 -8.28
CA ALA A 109 1.05 -10.30 -8.12
C ALA A 109 0.80 -10.61 -6.64
N THR A 110 1.87 -10.65 -5.82
CA THR A 110 1.77 -10.88 -4.37
C THR A 110 1.03 -9.75 -3.67
N VAL A 111 1.41 -8.49 -3.93
CA VAL A 111 0.76 -7.31 -3.34
C VAL A 111 -0.70 -7.21 -3.75
N GLN A 112 -1.00 -7.48 -5.03
CA GLN A 112 -2.36 -7.45 -5.55
C GLN A 112 -3.23 -8.52 -4.89
N ALA A 113 -2.75 -9.76 -4.79
CA ALA A 113 -3.46 -10.86 -4.14
C ALA A 113 -3.73 -10.55 -2.66
N ALA A 114 -2.72 -10.09 -1.92
CA ALA A 114 -2.87 -9.71 -0.51
C ALA A 114 -3.85 -8.53 -0.31
N GLY A 115 -3.81 -7.55 -1.22
CA GLY A 115 -4.67 -6.37 -1.16
C GLY A 115 -6.13 -6.64 -1.53
N GLN A 116 -6.40 -7.54 -2.48
CA GLN A 116 -7.77 -7.92 -2.86
C GLN A 116 -8.53 -8.61 -1.73
N GLN A 117 -7.86 -9.42 -0.92
CA GLN A 117 -8.46 -10.09 0.23
C GLN A 117 -8.90 -9.13 1.33
N ASN A 118 -8.27 -7.94 1.41
CA ASN A 118 -8.49 -6.94 2.45
C ASN A 118 -8.95 -5.60 1.88
N GLN A 119 -9.68 -5.63 0.76
CA GLN A 119 -10.21 -4.43 0.14
C GLN A 119 -11.46 -3.93 0.84
N TYR A 120 -11.63 -2.61 0.84
CA TYR A 120 -12.81 -1.94 1.38
C TYR A 120 -13.15 -0.72 0.51
N PRO A 121 -14.42 -0.32 0.42
CA PRO A 121 -14.80 0.83 -0.38
C PRO A 121 -14.30 2.13 0.23
N VAL A 122 -13.77 3.04 -0.58
CA VAL A 122 -13.42 4.41 -0.19
C VAL A 122 -14.18 5.37 -1.09
N TYR A 123 -15.22 5.97 -0.53
CA TYR A 123 -15.95 7.05 -1.15
C TYR A 123 -15.36 8.40 -0.73
N THR A 124 -15.19 9.29 -1.70
CA THR A 124 -14.67 10.64 -1.51
C THR A 124 -15.60 11.64 -2.17
N ASP A 125 -15.41 12.92 -1.84
CA ASP A 125 -16.27 14.00 -2.34
C ASP A 125 -17.74 13.76 -1.93
N CYS A 126 -17.90 13.40 -0.65
CA CYS A 126 -19.19 13.15 -0.03
C CYS A 126 -19.79 14.44 0.56
N SER A 127 -21.11 14.56 0.48
CA SER A 127 -21.90 15.70 0.96
C SER A 127 -23.18 15.21 1.64
N GLY A 128 -23.79 16.02 2.50
CA GLY A 128 -25.04 15.66 3.18
C GLY A 128 -24.82 14.92 4.50
N PHE A 129 -23.70 15.19 5.19
CA PHE A 129 -23.44 14.66 6.54
C PHE A 129 -24.22 15.39 7.62
N THR A 130 -24.70 16.61 7.33
CA THR A 130 -25.54 17.38 8.23
C THR A 130 -26.79 17.86 7.51
N TRP A 131 -27.84 18.20 8.25
CA TRP A 131 -29.08 18.75 7.68
C TRP A 131 -28.88 20.10 6.98
N GLN A 132 -27.79 20.81 7.27
CA GLN A 132 -27.41 22.07 6.63
C GLN A 132 -26.70 21.85 5.29
N GLU A 133 -26.10 20.69 5.11
CA GLU A 133 -25.44 20.31 3.86
C GLU A 133 -26.48 19.77 2.87
N SER A 134 -26.64 20.46 1.74
CA SER A 134 -27.43 19.94 0.62
C SER A 134 -26.66 18.85 -0.13
N THR A 135 -27.38 17.91 -0.73
CA THR A 135 -26.81 16.94 -1.67
C THR A 135 -27.02 17.39 -3.12
N PRO A 136 -26.05 17.15 -4.03
CA PRO A 136 -26.16 17.53 -5.44
C PRO A 136 -27.24 16.76 -6.22
N ASN A 137 -27.79 15.66 -5.68
CA ASN A 137 -28.76 14.78 -6.35
C ASN A 137 -28.28 14.27 -7.72
N ASN A 138 -26.98 13.99 -7.84
CA ASN A 138 -26.37 13.52 -9.07
C ASN A 138 -26.70 12.04 -9.33
N LYS A 139 -27.42 11.75 -10.41
CA LYS A 139 -27.77 10.37 -10.82
C LYS A 139 -26.56 9.51 -11.13
N ASN A 140 -25.43 10.14 -11.48
CA ASN A 140 -24.17 9.48 -11.79
C ASN A 140 -23.21 9.40 -10.59
N ALA A 141 -23.62 9.87 -9.40
CA ALA A 141 -22.82 9.78 -8.19
C ALA A 141 -22.43 8.33 -7.90
N ALA A 142 -21.25 8.13 -7.34
CA ALA A 142 -20.76 6.80 -6.99
C ALA A 142 -21.59 6.18 -5.85
N CYS A 143 -22.09 7.01 -4.94
CA CYS A 143 -23.09 6.65 -3.94
C CYS A 143 -24.05 7.82 -3.73
N GLY A 144 -25.34 7.54 -3.46
CA GLY A 144 -26.29 8.53 -2.96
C GLY A 144 -27.74 8.14 -3.24
N ARG A 145 -28.70 8.85 -2.66
CA ARG A 145 -30.14 8.55 -2.82
C ARG A 145 -30.58 8.59 -4.29
N ALA A 146 -30.07 9.58 -5.04
CA ALA A 146 -30.41 9.81 -6.44
C ALA A 146 -29.64 8.90 -7.41
N THR A 147 -28.62 8.16 -6.96
CA THR A 147 -27.78 7.36 -7.86
C THR A 147 -28.58 6.21 -8.49
N THR A 148 -28.34 5.99 -9.77
CA THR A 148 -28.84 4.81 -10.50
C THR A 148 -27.88 3.62 -10.38
N LYS A 149 -26.65 3.84 -9.89
CA LYS A 149 -25.59 2.83 -9.75
C LYS A 149 -25.55 2.19 -8.37
N LYS A 150 -26.70 1.68 -7.88
CA LYS A 150 -26.87 1.13 -6.53
C LYS A 150 -26.23 -0.27 -6.34
N VAL A 151 -24.91 -0.38 -6.46
CA VAL A 151 -24.23 -1.67 -6.25
C VAL A 151 -23.90 -1.90 -4.77
N TYR A 152 -23.46 -0.87 -4.04
CA TYR A 152 -23.24 -0.93 -2.58
C TYR A 152 -22.85 0.46 -2.04
N CYS A 153 -23.61 1.06 -1.11
CA CYS A 153 -23.16 2.26 -0.41
C CYS A 153 -23.21 2.11 1.12
N PRO A 154 -22.05 2.14 1.79
CA PRO A 154 -21.96 2.05 3.25
C PRO A 154 -22.11 3.41 3.97
N CYS A 155 -22.34 4.50 3.23
CA CYS A 155 -22.53 5.84 3.81
C CYS A 155 -23.95 6.02 4.34
N GLU A 156 -24.14 6.97 5.26
CA GLU A 156 -25.46 7.30 5.79
C GLU A 156 -26.44 7.64 4.65
N TYR A 157 -27.73 7.35 4.86
CA TYR A 157 -28.75 7.39 3.81
C TYR A 157 -28.89 8.75 3.10
N MET A 158 -28.54 9.84 3.78
CA MET A 158 -28.59 11.19 3.23
C MET A 158 -27.30 11.63 2.52
N VAL A 159 -26.23 10.85 2.61
CA VAL A 159 -24.92 11.20 2.05
C VAL A 159 -24.85 10.85 0.57
N GLU A 160 -24.41 11.80 -0.24
CA GLU A 160 -24.09 11.61 -1.66
C GLU A 160 -22.60 11.81 -1.90
N CYS A 161 -21.93 10.79 -2.46
CA CYS A 161 -20.52 10.77 -2.77
C CYS A 161 -20.28 10.70 -4.28
N GLN A 162 -19.50 11.63 -4.81
CA GLN A 162 -19.25 11.70 -6.26
C GLN A 162 -18.24 10.67 -6.74
N LYS A 163 -17.28 10.28 -5.90
CA LYS A 163 -16.14 9.45 -6.31
C LYS A 163 -16.06 8.16 -5.50
N PHE A 164 -15.63 7.09 -6.18
CA PHE A 164 -15.38 5.79 -5.58
C PHE A 164 -14.00 5.28 -5.95
N SER A 165 -13.33 4.68 -4.98
CA SER A 165 -12.05 3.99 -5.14
C SER A 165 -11.99 2.80 -4.19
N TRP A 166 -11.13 1.84 -4.49
CA TRP A 166 -10.88 0.71 -3.59
C TRP A 166 -9.74 1.06 -2.62
N GLY A 167 -10.08 1.08 -1.33
CA GLY A 167 -9.09 1.06 -0.27
C GLY A 167 -8.59 -0.35 -0.01
N ARG A 168 -7.34 -0.49 0.46
CA ARG A 168 -6.74 -1.80 0.76
C ARG A 168 -5.99 -1.78 2.08
N LYS A 169 -5.86 -2.96 2.71
CA LYS A 169 -4.82 -3.22 3.69
C LYS A 169 -3.75 -4.11 3.06
N LEU A 170 -2.49 -3.72 3.19
CA LEU A 170 -1.35 -4.44 2.61
C LEU A 170 -0.41 -4.92 3.70
N PRO A 171 0.32 -6.03 3.51
CA PRO A 171 1.38 -6.43 4.43
C PRO A 171 2.40 -5.30 4.66
N SER A 172 2.87 -5.13 5.90
CA SER A 172 3.92 -4.15 6.24
C SER A 172 5.26 -4.43 5.52
N GLN A 173 5.52 -5.68 5.17
CA GLN A 173 6.66 -6.06 4.34
C GLN A 173 6.29 -7.22 3.41
N VAL A 174 6.78 -7.14 2.17
CA VAL A 174 6.77 -8.25 1.21
C VAL A 174 8.18 -8.42 0.66
N ARG A 175 8.63 -9.66 0.53
CA ARG A 175 9.94 -10.01 0.00
C ARG A 175 9.81 -11.17 -0.97
N ILE A 176 10.34 -10.97 -2.18
CA ILE A 176 10.53 -11.99 -3.19
C ILE A 176 12.01 -12.37 -3.18
N ASN A 177 12.30 -13.64 -2.91
CA ASN A 177 13.66 -14.17 -2.99
C ASN A 177 13.78 -15.08 -4.21
N VAL A 178 14.96 -15.07 -4.82
CA VAL A 178 15.30 -16.01 -5.89
C VAL A 178 16.07 -17.18 -5.31
N TYR A 179 15.66 -18.38 -5.70
CA TYR A 179 16.36 -19.62 -5.41
C TYR A 179 16.87 -20.22 -6.71
N ASN A 180 18.09 -20.74 -6.69
CA ASN A 180 18.59 -21.59 -7.75
C ASN A 180 17.74 -22.86 -7.85
N ARG A 181 17.87 -23.58 -8.97
CA ARG A 181 17.19 -24.87 -9.19
C ARG A 181 17.52 -25.93 -8.13
N ASP A 182 18.71 -25.87 -7.55
CA ASP A 182 19.15 -26.77 -6.47
C ASP A 182 18.57 -26.39 -5.09
N GLY A 183 17.78 -25.30 -5.01
CA GLY A 183 17.19 -24.81 -3.77
C GLY A 183 18.10 -23.90 -2.95
N SER A 184 19.29 -23.54 -3.43
CA SER A 184 20.16 -22.56 -2.77
C SER A 184 19.62 -21.14 -2.94
N LEU A 185 19.65 -20.36 -1.86
CA LEU A 185 19.22 -18.96 -1.86
C LEU A 185 20.23 -18.08 -2.60
N ARG A 186 19.75 -17.25 -3.54
CA ARG A 186 20.57 -16.23 -4.20
C ARG A 186 20.47 -14.88 -3.49
N ALA A 187 21.43 -14.01 -3.80
CA ALA A 187 21.41 -12.62 -3.38
C ALA A 187 20.31 -11.81 -4.10
N ASP A 188 19.86 -12.26 -5.28
CA ASP A 188 18.80 -11.63 -6.04
C ASP A 188 17.49 -11.62 -5.24
N MET A 189 16.96 -10.42 -4.98
CA MET A 189 15.74 -10.20 -4.24
C MET A 189 15.02 -8.92 -4.65
N TYR A 190 13.74 -8.86 -4.33
CA TYR A 190 12.99 -7.63 -4.31
C TYR A 190 12.18 -7.56 -3.02
N GLN A 191 12.31 -6.45 -2.29
CA GLN A 191 11.62 -6.20 -1.05
C GLN A 191 10.87 -4.88 -1.12
N ILE A 192 9.66 -4.89 -0.56
CA ILE A 192 8.94 -3.66 -0.23
C ILE A 192 8.71 -3.58 1.27
N LYS A 193 8.79 -2.36 1.80
CA LYS A 193 8.32 -2.02 3.14
C LYS A 193 7.25 -0.95 3.03
N ILE A 194 6.14 -1.17 3.71
CA ILE A 194 4.97 -0.30 3.67
C ILE A 194 4.68 0.13 5.10
N GLY A 195 4.63 1.45 5.32
CA GLY A 195 4.20 2.05 6.56
C GLY A 195 3.04 3.00 6.32
N ALA A 196 2.10 3.09 7.26
CA ALA A 196 1.06 4.09 7.21
C ALA A 196 0.85 4.74 8.58
N GLN A 197 0.56 6.03 8.57
CA GLN A 197 0.26 6.82 9.74
C GLN A 197 -0.99 7.65 9.49
N THR A 198 -2.03 7.43 10.29
CA THR A 198 -3.25 8.24 10.24
C THR A 198 -3.16 9.38 11.25
N LEU A 199 -3.31 10.61 10.79
CA LEU A 199 -3.57 11.76 11.66
C LEU A 199 -4.92 11.53 12.33
N ARG A 200 -4.91 11.23 13.63
CA ARG A 200 -6.15 11.26 14.43
C ARG A 200 -6.52 12.73 14.61
N GLY A 201 -7.76 13.08 14.23
CA GLY A 201 -8.31 14.42 14.39
C GLY A 201 -8.22 14.87 15.85
N GLU A 202 -8.09 16.20 16.01
CA GLU A 202 -8.08 16.97 17.26
C GLU A 202 -8.93 16.34 18.37
N SER A 203 -8.31 15.48 19.15
CA SER A 203 -8.80 15.04 20.45
C SER A 203 -7.57 14.62 21.24
N GLY A 204 -7.12 15.55 22.08
CA GLY A 204 -6.09 15.44 23.12
C GLY A 204 -4.98 14.42 22.90
N CYS A 205 -3.74 14.90 22.78
CA CYS A 205 -2.53 14.10 22.98
C CYS A 205 -2.62 13.35 24.33
N GLY A 206 -3.14 12.13 24.27
CA GLY A 206 -3.36 11.26 25.41
C GLY A 206 -3.31 9.82 24.92
N LYS A 207 -2.30 9.08 25.40
CA LYS A 207 -2.03 7.66 25.12
C LYS A 207 -1.59 7.29 23.69
N ALA A 208 -1.79 8.15 22.69
CA ALA A 208 -1.32 7.90 21.31
C ALA A 208 0.20 8.02 21.12
N GLY A 209 0.91 8.69 22.03
CA GLY A 209 2.38 8.69 22.06
C GLY A 209 2.98 7.30 22.24
N ALA A 210 2.25 6.38 22.87
CA ALA A 210 2.72 5.03 23.15
C ALA A 210 2.66 4.07 21.95
N ILE A 211 1.81 4.32 20.93
CA ILE A 211 1.72 3.44 19.74
C ILE A 211 2.79 3.82 18.70
N ALA A 212 3.15 5.11 18.63
CA ALA A 212 4.21 5.57 17.75
C ALA A 212 5.61 5.08 18.21
N GLU A 213 5.82 4.91 19.52
CA GLU A 213 7.05 4.33 20.09
C GLU A 213 7.28 2.87 19.65
N VAL A 214 6.23 2.07 19.52
CA VAL A 214 6.35 0.63 19.19
C VAL A 214 6.85 0.41 17.76
N LEU A 215 6.46 1.25 16.80
CA LEU A 215 6.93 1.15 15.42
C LEU A 215 8.37 1.69 15.24
N ALA A 216 8.78 2.66 16.06
CA ALA A 216 10.15 3.17 16.04
C ALA A 216 11.18 2.14 16.54
N SER A 217 10.77 1.20 17.40
CA SER A 217 11.64 0.16 17.96
C SER A 217 11.94 -1.03 17.04
N PHE A 218 11.24 -1.20 15.91
CA PHE A 218 11.40 -2.38 15.04
C PHE A 218 12.48 -2.27 13.95
N VAL A 219 13.14 -1.11 13.79
CA VAL A 219 14.18 -0.92 12.76
C VAL A 219 15.44 -0.25 13.34
N PRO A 220 16.56 -0.98 13.50
CA PRO A 220 17.82 -0.38 13.95
C PRO A 220 18.28 0.70 12.95
N GLY A 221 18.47 1.94 13.43
CA GLY A 221 19.04 3.05 12.66
C GLY A 221 18.06 4.12 12.14
N VAL A 222 16.74 3.92 12.22
CA VAL A 222 15.75 4.86 11.64
C VAL A 222 14.99 5.69 12.69
N GLY A 223 15.14 5.35 13.98
CA GLY A 223 14.41 6.01 15.08
C GLY A 223 14.58 7.53 15.15
N GLN A 224 15.70 8.09 14.70
CA GLN A 224 15.98 9.52 14.81
C GLN A 224 15.15 10.40 13.84
N TYR A 225 14.68 9.84 12.72
CA TYR A 225 13.86 10.56 11.75
C TYR A 225 12.36 10.39 12.01
N PHE A 226 11.95 9.23 12.51
CA PHE A 226 10.57 8.99 12.98
C PHE A 226 10.23 9.83 14.22
N ASP A 227 11.17 9.98 15.16
CA ASP A 227 11.01 10.81 16.36
C ASP A 227 10.88 12.31 16.02
N LYS A 228 11.56 12.78 14.95
CA LYS A 228 11.41 14.16 14.45
C LYS A 228 10.03 14.41 13.82
N GLY A 229 9.48 13.46 13.07
CA GLY A 229 8.13 13.60 12.49
C GLY A 229 7.03 13.70 13.56
N ILE A 230 7.15 12.90 14.63
CA ILE A 230 6.25 12.92 15.79
C ILE A 230 6.37 14.25 16.55
N LYS A 231 7.60 14.74 16.80
CA LYS A 231 7.85 16.01 17.50
C LYS A 231 7.38 17.23 16.70
N ILE A 232 7.53 17.25 15.38
CA ILE A 232 7.06 18.36 14.54
C ILE A 232 5.54 18.43 14.54
N ALA A 233 4.85 17.28 14.41
CA ALA A 233 3.39 17.23 14.44
C ALA A 233 2.80 17.64 15.80
N CYS A 234 3.44 17.25 16.92
CA CYS A 234 2.96 17.64 18.25
C CYS A 234 3.32 19.09 18.64
N ARG A 235 4.43 19.65 18.16
CA ARG A 235 4.76 21.08 18.40
C ARG A 235 3.90 22.03 17.59
N GLN A 236 3.53 21.68 16.35
CA GLN A 236 2.67 22.52 15.53
C GLN A 236 1.21 22.60 16.01
N GLY A 237 0.76 21.68 16.87
CA GLY A 237 -0.55 21.75 17.53
C GLY A 237 -0.56 22.51 18.87
N SER A 238 0.50 23.26 19.19
CA SER A 238 0.62 24.06 20.44
C SER A 238 0.79 25.56 20.21
N LEU A 239 0.54 26.03 18.99
CA LEU A 239 0.40 27.44 18.68
C LEU A 239 -1.00 27.61 18.10
N TRP A 240 -1.79 28.44 18.80
CA TRP A 240 -3.22 28.75 18.65
C TRP A 240 -4.16 27.83 19.43
#